data_AF-A0A3A0CL83-F1
#
_entry.id   AF-A0A3A0CL83-F1
#
_cell.length_a   1.000
_cell.length_b   1.000
_cell.length_c   1.000
_cell.angle_alpha   90.00
_cell.angle_beta   90.00
_cell.angle_gamma   90.00
#
_symmetry.space_group_name_H-M   'P 1'
#
loop_
_entity.id
_entity.type
_entity.pdbx_description
1 polymer ?
#
loop_
_entity_poly.entity_id
_entity_poly.type
_entity_poly.pdbx_seq_one_letter_code
_entity_poly.pdbx_strand_id
1 'polypeptide(L)' 'MKKAVWNSLPPRPEDVSRVYALIARSPILQADALRISGLTKTRFLCAIDALLARGVIEEKPKGIFQLIQKQNG' A
#
# COMPACT_ATOMS: atom_id res chain seq x y z
N MET A 1 18.88 -7.10 1.04
CA MET A 1 17.84 -7.77 0.22
C MET A 1 17.19 -6.72 -0.67
N LYS A 2 17.42 -6.75 -1.99
CA LYS A 2 16.69 -5.90 -2.93
C LYS A 2 15.26 -6.43 -3.00
N LYS A 3 14.30 -5.75 -2.36
CA LYS A 3 12.88 -6.03 -2.58
C LYS A 3 12.64 -5.93 -4.08
N ALA A 4 12.10 -6.98 -4.68
CA ALA A 4 11.70 -6.97 -6.08
C ALA A 4 10.78 -5.76 -6.27
N VAL A 5 11.24 -4.78 -7.04
CA VAL A 5 10.39 -3.68 -7.50
C VAL A 5 9.45 -4.35 -8.48
N TRP A 6 8.24 -4.69 -8.04
CA TRP A 6 7.32 -5.56 -8.80
C TRP A 6 6.80 -4.92 -10.09
N ASN A 7 7.26 -3.72 -10.45
CA ASN A 7 7.01 -3.14 -11.76
C ASN A 7 7.92 -1.95 -12.05
N SER A 8 8.49 -1.87 -13.26
CA SER A 8 9.25 -0.70 -13.74
C SER A 8 8.36 0.50 -14.11
N LEU A 9 7.04 0.39 -13.94
CA LEU A 9 6.11 1.48 -14.23
C LEU A 9 5.95 2.37 -12.98
N PRO A 10 6.08 3.70 -13.13
CA PRO A 10 5.91 4.62 -12.01
C PRO A 10 4.48 4.51 -11.47
N PRO A 11 4.29 4.43 -10.14
CA PRO A 11 2.97 4.42 -9.55
C PRO A 11 2.25 5.72 -9.86
N ARG A 12 1.02 5.63 -10.37
CA ARG A 12 0.20 6.81 -10.64
C ARG A 12 -0.17 7.48 -9.32
N PRO A 13 -0.05 8.81 -9.17
CA PRO A 13 -0.38 9.50 -7.93
C PRO A 13 -1.82 9.26 -7.44
N GLU A 14 -2.76 9.11 -8.38
CA GLU A 14 -4.16 8.78 -8.10
C GLU A 14 -4.34 7.41 -7.43
N ASP A 15 -3.57 6.40 -7.86
CA ASP A 15 -3.62 5.04 -7.34
C ASP A 15 -3.04 5.00 -5.93
N VAL A 16 -1.92 5.69 -5.73
CA VAL A 16 -1.28 5.85 -4.42
C VAL A 16 -2.24 6.50 -3.43
N SER A 17 -2.90 7.59 -3.83
CA SER A 17 -3.84 8.31 -2.98
C SER A 17 -5.07 7.46 -2.62
N ARG A 18 -5.59 6.68 -3.60
CA ARG A 18 -6.72 5.77 -3.38
C ARG A 18 -6.36 4.67 -2.39
N VAL A 19 -5.23 4.00 -2.58
CA VAL A 19 -4.77 2.92 -1.70
C VAL A 19 -4.45 3.46 -0.30
N TYR A 20 -3.82 4.62 -0.21
CA TYR A 20 -3.58 5.30 1.06
C TYR A 20 -4.88 5.56 1.81
N ALA A 21 -5.89 6.13 1.15
CA ALA A 21 -7.18 6.44 1.78
C ALA A 21 -7.89 5.17 2.31
N LEU A 22 -7.72 4.01 1.66
CA LEU A 22 -8.27 2.75 2.15
C LEU A 22 -7.56 2.29 3.43
N ILE A 23 -6.23 2.28 3.44
CA ILE A 23 -5.42 1.83 4.57
C ILE A 23 -5.51 2.81 5.75
N ALA A 24 -5.69 4.10 5.46
CA ALA A 24 -5.80 5.15 6.47
C ALA A 24 -7.04 5.04 7.34
N ARG A 25 -8.10 4.38 6.85
CA ARG A 25 -9.35 4.19 7.61
C ARG A 25 -9.23 3.10 8.66
N SER A 26 -8.55 2.00 8.35
CA SER A 26 -8.35 0.87 9.24
C SER A 26 -7.29 -0.07 8.68
N PRO A 27 -6.64 -0.89 9.55
CA PRO A 27 -5.89 -2.04 9.08
C PRO A 27 -6.74 -2.90 8.14
N ILE A 28 -6.18 -3.29 7.00
CA ILE A 28 -6.92 -3.99 5.94
C ILE A 28 -6.06 -5.09 5.32
N LEU A 29 -6.68 -6.23 5.01
CA LEU A 29 -6.01 -7.31 4.28
C LEU A 29 -5.69 -6.87 2.85
N GLN A 30 -4.53 -7.29 2.34
CA GLN A 30 -4.10 -7.02 0.96
C GLN A 30 -5.16 -7.41 -0.07
N ALA A 31 -5.77 -8.59 0.09
CA ALA A 31 -6.81 -9.08 -0.82
C ALA A 31 -8.05 -8.18 -0.84
N ASP A 32 -8.49 -7.71 0.33
CA ASP A 32 -9.63 -6.80 0.44
C ASP A 32 -9.29 -5.40 -0.06
N ALA A 33 -8.11 -4.87 0.28
CA ALA A 33 -7.64 -3.59 -0.23
C ALA A 33 -7.57 -3.59 -1.76
N LEU A 34 -7.06 -4.66 -2.37
CA LEU A 34 -7.04 -4.84 -3.82
C LEU A 34 -8.47 -4.84 -4.38
N ARG A 35 -9.36 -5.67 -3.82
CA ARG A 35 -10.76 -5.78 -4.27
C ARG A 35 -11.51 -4.45 -4.18
N ILE A 36 -11.37 -3.73 -3.07
CA ILE A 36 -12.07 -2.46 -2.82
C ILE A 36 -11.48 -1.31 -3.65
N SER A 37 -10.16 -1.32 -3.90
CA SER A 37 -9.51 -0.26 -4.69
C SER A 37 -9.99 -0.20 -6.14
N GLY A 38 -10.54 -1.30 -6.67
CA GLY A 38 -10.91 -1.43 -8.08
C GLY A 38 -9.72 -1.33 -9.04
N LEU A 39 -8.48 -1.39 -8.53
CA LEU A 39 -7.27 -1.34 -9.33
C LEU A 39 -6.92 -2.72 -9.87
N THR A 40 -6.23 -2.77 -11.00
CA THR A 40 -5.56 -4.00 -11.42
C THR A 40 -4.48 -4.36 -10.41
N LYS A 41 -4.20 -5.66 -10.25
CA LYS A 41 -3.20 -6.17 -9.30
C LYS A 41 -1.87 -5.42 -9.42
N THR A 42 -1.41 -5.20 -10.65
CA THR A 42 -0.17 -4.48 -10.94
C THR A 42 -0.19 -3.03 -10.44
N ARG A 43 -1.25 -2.26 -10.73
CA ARG A 43 -1.38 -0.86 -10.28
C ARG A 43 -1.46 -0.76 -8.76
N PHE A 44 -2.20 -1.67 -8.14
CA PHE A 44 -2.31 -1.77 -6.70
C PHE A 44 -0.95 -2.05 -6.05
N LEU A 45 -0.19 -3.02 -6.56
CA LEU A 45 1.14 -3.35 -6.03
C LEU A 45 2.13 -2.19 -6.20
N CYS A 46 2.13 -1.50 -7.34
CA CYS A 46 2.93 -0.27 -7.52
C CYS A 46 2.59 0.79 -6.46
N ALA A 47 1.30 0.99 -6.18
CA ALA A 47 0.85 1.98 -5.19
C ALA A 47 1.28 1.59 -3.76
N ILE A 48 1.14 0.32 -3.39
CA ILE A 48 1.62 -0.23 -2.11
C ILE A 48 3.12 -0.07 -1.97
N ASP A 49 3.89 -0.44 -2.99
CA ASP A 49 5.36 -0.31 -2.98
C ASP A 49 5.80 1.14 -2.76
N ALA A 50 5.13 2.11 -3.38
CA ALA A 50 5.38 3.53 -3.14
C ALA A 50 5.08 3.95 -1.69
N LEU A 51 3.98 3.48 -1.11
CA LEU A 51 3.60 3.82 0.27
C LEU A 51 4.56 3.19 1.29
N LEU A 52 4.99 1.94 1.05
CA LEU A 52 6.00 1.25 1.86
C LEU A 52 7.36 1.93 1.76
N ALA A 53 7.79 2.31 0.54
CA ALA A 53 9.06 3.01 0.31
C ALA A 53 9.09 4.39 0.98
N ARG A 54 7.94 5.06 1.08
CA ARG A 54 7.79 6.33 1.81
C ARG A 54 7.69 6.17 3.33
N GLY A 55 7.62 4.93 3.84
CA GLY A 55 7.45 4.66 5.28
C GLY A 55 6.14 5.19 5.85
N VAL A 56 5.08 5.24 5.03
CA VAL A 56 3.75 5.71 5.45
C VAL A 56 2.89 4.57 5.97
N ILE A 57 3.04 3.39 5.36
CA ILE A 57 2.36 2.15 5.76
C ILE A 57 3.38 1.09 6.13
N GLU A 58 2.94 0.10 6.89
CA GLU A 58 3.67 -1.14 7.14
C GLU A 58 2.81 -2.35 6.79
N GLU A 59 3.48 -3.45 6.46
CA GLU A 59 2.86 -4.76 6.29
C GLU A 59 3.06 -5.57 7.57
N LYS A 60 1.96 -5.97 8.20
CA LYS A 60 1.93 -6.91 9.31
C LYS A 60 1.87 -8.35 8.79
N PRO A 61 2.23 -9.34 9.64
CA PRO A 61 2.06 -10.76 9.30
C PRO A 61 0.66 -11.06 8.76
N LYS A 62 0.57 -12.01 7.83
CA LYS A 62 -0.66 -12.38 7.11
C LYS A 62 -1.15 -11.35 6.07
N GLY A 63 -0.28 -10.43 5.63
CA GLY A 63 -0.58 -9.51 4.53
C GLY A 63 -1.60 -8.43 4.90
N ILE A 64 -1.56 -7.96 6.15
CA ILE A 64 -2.39 -6.84 6.61
C ILE A 64 -1.58 -5.56 6.44
N PHE A 65 -2.14 -4.56 5.76
CA PHE A 65 -1.55 -3.22 5.68
C PHE A 65 -2.21 -2.29 6.68
N GLN A 66 -1.40 -1.47 7.36
CA GLN A 66 -1.87 -0.41 8.24
C GLN A 66 -0.96 0.81 8.16
N LEU A 67 -1.46 1.97 8.58
CA LEU A 67 -0.64 3.16 8.74
C LEU A 67 0.43 2.93 9.82
N ILE A 68 1.63 3.43 9.56
CA ILE A 68 2.62 3.60 10.61
C ILE A 68 2.13 4.76 11.47
N GLN A 69 1.55 4.43 12.63
CA GLN A 69 1.25 5.45 13.63
C GLN A 69 2.58 6.00 14.10
N LYS A 70 2.94 7.22 13.68
CA LYS A 70 3.95 7.98 14.40
C LYS A 70 3.42 8.14 15.81
N GLN A 71 3.98 7.40 16.77
CA GLN A 71 3.93 7.78 18.17
C GLN A 71 4.57 9.18 18.23
N ASN A 72 3.75 10.23 18.18
CA ASN A 72 4.13 11.49 18.78
C ASN A 72 4.12 11.23 20.29
N GLY A 73 5.30 10.91 20.82
CA GLY A 73 5.60 11.13 22.24
C GLY A 73 5.75 12.60 22.52
#